data_AF-A0A8T6QKE8-F1
#
_entry.id   AF-A0A8T6QKE8-F1
#
_cell.length_a   1.000
_cell.length_b   1.000
_cell.length_c   1.000
_cell.angle_alpha   90.00
_cell.angle_beta   90.00
_cell.angle_gamma   90.00
#
_symmetry.space_group_name_H-M   'P 1'
#
loop_
_entity.id
_entity.type
_entity.pdbx_description
1 polymer ?
#
loop_
_entity_poly.entity_id
_entity_poly.type
_entity_poly.pdbx_seq_one_letter_code
_entity_poly.pdbx_strand_id
1 'polypeptide(L)'
;VAIGSGSIAAADNSVALGTGSVAEEENTISVGSSTNQRRITNVAAGVNATDAVNVSQLKSSEAGGVRYDTKADGSIDYSNITLGGGNGSTTRISNVSAGVNNNDAVNYAQLKQSVQETKQYTDQRMVEMDNKLSKTESKLSGGIASAMAMTGLPQAYT
;
A
#
# COMPACT_ATOMS: atom_id res chain seq x y z
N VAL A 1 -10.11 -24.16 43.63
CA VAL A 1 -10.52 -25.56 43.34
C VAL A 1 -9.38 -26.29 42.67
N ALA A 2 -9.02 -27.49 43.10
CA ALA A 2 -7.94 -28.28 42.48
C ALA A 2 -8.46 -29.67 42.08
N ILE A 3 -8.31 -30.04 40.81
CA ILE A 3 -8.83 -31.30 40.24
C ILE A 3 -7.67 -32.06 39.58
N GLY A 4 -7.25 -33.16 40.19
CA GLY A 4 -6.18 -34.03 39.69
C GLY A 4 -5.00 -34.18 40.66
N SER A 5 -4.27 -35.29 40.54
CA SER A 5 -3.12 -35.57 41.42
C SER A 5 -2.04 -34.50 41.27
N GLY A 6 -1.56 -33.97 42.41
CA GLY A 6 -0.54 -32.91 42.42
C GLY A 6 -1.00 -31.58 41.80
N SER A 7 -2.30 -31.37 41.59
CA SER A 7 -2.82 -30.07 41.19
C SER A 7 -2.84 -29.10 42.38
N ILE A 8 -2.53 -27.83 42.13
CA ILE A 8 -2.40 -26.79 43.16
C ILE A 8 -3.15 -25.53 42.69
N ALA A 9 -4.21 -25.14 43.40
CA ALA A 9 -4.88 -23.86 43.19
C ALA A 9 -4.48 -22.91 44.31
N ALA A 10 -3.44 -22.11 44.07
CA ALA A 10 -2.77 -21.31 45.10
C ALA A 10 -3.40 -19.92 45.28
N ALA A 11 -4.10 -19.40 44.28
CA ALA A 11 -4.71 -18.07 44.30
C ALA A 11 -6.22 -18.11 44.60
N ASP A 12 -6.76 -17.00 45.09
CA ASP A 12 -8.19 -16.85 45.38
C ASP A 12 -9.05 -16.97 44.12
N ASN A 13 -10.23 -17.56 44.26
CA ASN A 13 -11.18 -17.81 43.17
C ASN A 13 -10.56 -18.50 41.92
N SER A 14 -9.57 -19.37 42.11
CA SER A 14 -8.87 -20.05 41.00
C SER A 14 -9.26 -21.53 40.85
N VAL A 15 -9.03 -22.09 39.65
CA VAL A 15 -9.20 -23.52 39.35
C VAL A 15 -7.93 -24.10 38.72
N ALA A 16 -7.35 -25.13 39.33
CA ALA A 16 -6.31 -25.95 38.72
C ALA A 16 -6.92 -27.25 38.19
N LEU A 17 -6.88 -27.46 36.87
CA LEU A 17 -7.54 -28.58 36.18
C LEU A 17 -6.53 -29.52 35.53
N GLY A 18 -6.48 -30.76 36.01
CA GLY A 18 -5.61 -31.83 35.53
C GLY A 18 -4.42 -32.12 36.44
N THR A 19 -3.84 -33.32 36.30
CA THR A 19 -2.67 -33.76 37.08
C THR A 19 -1.50 -32.79 36.92
N GLY A 20 -0.92 -32.34 38.03
CA GLY A 20 0.21 -31.40 38.04
C GLY A 20 -0.09 -29.99 37.53
N SER A 21 -1.37 -29.60 37.37
CA SER A 21 -1.72 -28.22 37.01
C SER A 21 -1.58 -27.28 38.21
N VAL A 22 -1.12 -26.06 37.97
CA VAL A 22 -0.91 -25.05 39.00
C VAL A 22 -1.60 -23.75 38.57
N ALA A 23 -2.49 -23.21 39.41
CA ALA A 23 -3.15 -21.93 39.21
C ALA A 23 -2.64 -20.91 40.26
N GLU A 24 -1.83 -19.95 39.80
CA GLU A 24 -1.11 -18.99 40.64
C GLU A 24 -1.70 -17.57 40.59
N GLU A 25 -2.69 -17.33 39.73
CA GLU A 25 -3.34 -16.03 39.54
C GLU A 25 -4.82 -16.08 39.93
N GLU A 26 -5.32 -15.01 40.56
CA GLU A 26 -6.73 -14.92 40.98
C GLU A 26 -7.68 -14.93 39.78
N ASN A 27 -8.87 -15.50 39.96
CA ASN A 27 -9.92 -15.54 38.92
C ASN A 27 -9.51 -16.27 37.63
N THR A 28 -8.60 -17.24 37.69
CA THR A 28 -8.12 -17.99 36.53
C THR A 28 -8.45 -19.49 36.58
N ILE A 29 -8.45 -20.12 35.41
CA ILE A 29 -8.44 -21.58 35.27
C ILE A 29 -7.12 -21.97 34.60
N SER A 30 -6.28 -22.71 35.31
CA SER A 30 -5.06 -23.28 34.75
C SER A 30 -5.27 -24.73 34.32
N VAL A 31 -4.90 -25.02 33.06
CA VAL A 31 -4.94 -26.37 32.47
C VAL A 31 -3.56 -27.06 32.45
N GLY A 32 -2.57 -26.47 33.12
CA GLY A 32 -1.19 -26.96 33.14
C GLY A 32 -0.32 -26.22 34.15
N SER A 33 0.97 -26.12 33.89
CA SER A 33 1.93 -25.34 34.67
C SER A 33 2.85 -24.55 33.74
N SER A 34 3.76 -23.75 34.30
CA SER A 34 4.81 -23.06 33.54
C SER A 34 5.76 -24.00 32.79
N THR A 35 5.87 -25.25 33.22
CA THR A 35 6.75 -26.27 32.62
C THR A 35 6.00 -27.34 31.82
N ASN A 36 4.68 -27.42 31.92
CA ASN A 36 3.86 -28.40 31.20
C ASN A 36 2.48 -27.85 30.84
N GLN A 37 2.35 -27.33 29.61
CA GLN A 37 1.09 -26.79 29.11
C GLN A 37 0.26 -27.85 28.38
N ARG A 38 -1.06 -27.64 28.34
CA ARG A 38 -1.98 -28.49 27.60
C ARG A 38 -2.72 -27.70 26.53
N ARG A 39 -2.99 -28.35 25.41
CA ARG A 39 -3.95 -27.84 24.42
C ARG A 39 -5.37 -28.14 24.91
N ILE A 40 -6.28 -27.21 24.66
CA ILE A 40 -7.72 -27.41 24.82
C ILE A 40 -8.26 -27.77 23.43
N THR A 41 -8.79 -28.97 23.27
CA THR A 41 -9.26 -29.51 21.98
C THR A 41 -10.79 -29.54 21.92
N ASN A 42 -11.35 -29.66 20.71
CA ASN A 42 -12.80 -29.68 20.46
C ASN A 42 -13.53 -28.41 20.91
N VAL A 43 -12.86 -27.26 20.81
CA VAL A 43 -13.46 -25.95 21.08
C VAL A 43 -14.21 -25.47 19.84
N ALA A 44 -15.54 -25.37 19.95
CA ALA A 44 -16.38 -24.76 18.92
C ALA A 44 -16.00 -23.29 18.70
N ALA A 45 -16.36 -22.72 17.53
CA ALA A 45 -16.09 -21.31 17.26
C ALA A 45 -16.85 -20.41 18.24
N GLY A 46 -16.16 -19.46 18.87
CA GLY A 46 -16.77 -18.51 19.78
C GLY A 46 -17.68 -17.52 19.06
N VAL A 47 -18.74 -17.06 19.74
CA VAL A 47 -19.76 -16.15 19.21
C VAL A 47 -19.82 -14.86 20.03
N ASN A 48 -19.81 -14.97 21.35
CA ASN A 48 -19.81 -13.81 22.25
C ASN A 48 -18.40 -13.25 22.42
N ALA A 49 -18.30 -11.98 22.86
CA ALA A 49 -17.01 -11.32 23.11
C ALA A 49 -16.13 -12.02 24.16
N THR A 50 -16.73 -12.84 25.02
CA THR A 50 -16.05 -13.59 26.10
C THR A 50 -15.86 -15.07 25.78
N ASP A 51 -16.22 -15.53 24.58
CA ASP A 51 -16.01 -16.92 24.18
C ASP A 51 -14.55 -17.14 23.78
N ALA A 52 -14.04 -18.36 24.01
CA ALA A 52 -12.72 -18.74 23.54
C ALA A 52 -12.66 -18.80 22.00
N VAL A 53 -11.56 -18.30 21.43
CA VAL A 53 -11.30 -18.37 19.98
C VAL A 53 -10.55 -19.65 19.66
N ASN A 54 -11.00 -20.40 18.64
CA ASN A 54 -10.29 -21.57 18.15
C ASN A 54 -9.33 -21.23 16.99
N VAL A 55 -8.45 -22.18 16.63
CA VAL A 55 -7.42 -21.96 15.60
C VAL A 55 -8.01 -21.68 14.21
N SER A 56 -9.20 -22.20 13.88
CA SER A 56 -9.82 -21.88 12.58
C SER A 56 -10.27 -20.44 12.49
N GLN A 57 -10.85 -19.87 13.57
CA GLN A 57 -11.20 -18.45 13.61
C GLN A 57 -9.95 -17.57 13.48
N LEU A 58 -8.86 -17.91 14.17
CA LEU A 58 -7.58 -17.20 14.05
C LEU A 58 -7.07 -17.21 12.60
N LYS A 59 -6.99 -18.39 11.96
CA LYS A 59 -6.53 -18.52 10.57
C LYS A 59 -7.41 -17.75 9.58
N SER A 60 -8.73 -17.78 9.77
CA SER A 60 -9.66 -16.99 8.95
C SER A 60 -9.43 -15.49 9.11
N SER A 61 -9.15 -15.02 10.32
CA SER A 61 -8.79 -13.63 10.57
C SER A 61 -7.46 -13.25 9.92
N GLU A 62 -6.45 -14.14 9.98
CA GLU A 62 -5.15 -13.90 9.37
C GLU A 62 -5.20 -13.88 7.84
N ALA A 63 -6.03 -14.74 7.23
CA ALA A 63 -6.17 -14.83 5.78
C ALA A 63 -6.77 -13.56 5.13
N GLY A 64 -7.54 -12.77 5.89
CA GLY A 64 -8.10 -11.51 5.42
C GLY A 64 -7.19 -10.29 5.62
N GLY A 65 -6.09 -10.44 6.34
CA GLY A 65 -5.18 -9.33 6.69
C GLY A 65 -4.16 -9.02 5.61
N VAL A 66 -3.83 -7.74 5.44
CA VAL A 66 -2.61 -7.31 4.73
C VAL A 66 -1.47 -7.33 5.74
N ARG A 67 -0.37 -7.99 5.41
CA ARG A 67 0.80 -8.14 6.28
C ARG A 67 2.05 -7.63 5.57
N TYR A 68 3.00 -7.17 6.36
CA TYR A 68 4.38 -7.00 5.91
C TYR A 68 4.99 -8.35 5.56
N ASP A 69 6.00 -8.32 4.71
CA ASP A 69 6.73 -9.51 4.34
C ASP A 69 7.59 -10.00 5.52
N THR A 70 7.91 -11.30 5.54
CA THR A 70 8.74 -11.90 6.59
C THR A 70 10.10 -12.29 6.01
N LYS A 71 11.18 -11.98 6.71
CA LYS A 71 12.54 -12.38 6.33
C LYS A 71 12.78 -13.87 6.60
N ALA A 72 13.86 -14.40 6.04
CA ALA A 72 14.25 -15.80 6.24
C ALA A 72 14.54 -16.17 7.71
N ASP A 73 14.91 -15.19 8.55
CA ASP A 73 15.15 -15.36 9.99
C ASP A 73 13.87 -15.31 10.84
N GLY A 74 12.70 -15.12 10.22
CA GLY A 74 11.41 -15.02 10.90
C GLY A 74 11.05 -13.62 11.41
N SER A 75 11.93 -12.62 11.24
CA SER A 75 11.62 -11.23 11.57
C SER A 75 10.77 -10.54 10.49
N ILE A 76 10.04 -9.50 10.89
CA ILE A 76 9.18 -8.71 9.99
C ILE A 76 10.05 -7.77 9.13
N ASP A 77 9.81 -7.73 7.82
CA ASP A 77 10.36 -6.76 6.89
C ASP A 77 9.38 -5.61 6.63
N TYR A 78 9.58 -4.48 7.32
CA TYR A 78 8.77 -3.28 7.12
C TYR A 78 9.04 -2.55 5.80
N SER A 79 10.02 -2.98 5.02
CA SER A 79 10.37 -2.35 3.74
C SER A 79 9.41 -2.74 2.62
N ASN A 80 8.74 -3.89 2.74
CA ASN A 80 7.95 -4.47 1.67
C ASN A 80 6.57 -4.95 2.16
N ILE A 81 5.57 -4.75 1.30
CA ILE A 81 4.24 -5.35 1.42
C ILE A 81 3.94 -5.99 0.06
N THR A 82 3.87 -7.32 0.03
CA THR A 82 3.48 -8.05 -1.17
C THR A 82 1.97 -8.24 -1.25
N LEU A 83 1.34 -7.64 -2.26
CA LEU A 83 -0.10 -7.80 -2.53
C LEU A 83 -0.36 -8.91 -3.57
N GLY A 84 -1.63 -9.29 -3.74
CA GLY A 84 -2.03 -10.27 -4.77
C GLY A 84 -1.52 -11.70 -4.55
N GLY A 85 -1.06 -12.02 -3.33
CA GLY A 85 -0.65 -13.37 -2.93
C GLY A 85 0.68 -13.83 -3.55
N GLY A 86 1.50 -12.92 -4.09
CA GLY A 86 2.86 -13.22 -4.57
C GLY A 86 2.95 -14.08 -5.86
N ASN A 87 1.81 -14.54 -6.39
CA ASN A 87 1.76 -15.43 -7.56
C ASN A 87 1.60 -14.69 -8.89
N GLY A 88 2.05 -13.42 -8.96
CA GLY A 88 1.91 -12.56 -10.15
C GLY A 88 0.52 -11.95 -10.35
N SER A 89 -0.46 -12.29 -9.51
CA SER A 89 -1.73 -11.54 -9.45
C SER A 89 -1.51 -10.19 -8.76
N THR A 90 -2.33 -9.21 -9.09
CA THR A 90 -2.24 -7.85 -8.53
C THR A 90 -3.48 -7.52 -7.71
N THR A 91 -3.36 -6.54 -6.82
CA THR A 91 -4.49 -6.02 -6.03
C THR A 91 -4.70 -4.57 -6.37
N ARG A 92 -5.93 -4.20 -6.75
CA ARG A 92 -6.31 -2.80 -6.92
C ARG A 92 -6.51 -2.17 -5.55
N ILE A 93 -5.72 -1.13 -5.25
CA ILE A 93 -5.90 -0.30 -4.05
C ILE A 93 -6.84 0.85 -4.42
N SER A 94 -8.04 0.88 -3.83
CA SER A 94 -9.04 1.93 -4.03
C SER A 94 -9.23 2.76 -2.77
N ASN A 95 -9.92 3.90 -2.89
CA ASN A 95 -10.13 4.87 -1.80
C ASN A 95 -8.82 5.46 -1.26
N VAL A 96 -7.81 5.57 -2.13
CA VAL A 96 -6.56 6.27 -1.84
C VAL A 96 -6.79 7.77 -2.00
N SER A 97 -6.68 8.51 -0.90
CA SER A 97 -6.73 9.97 -0.91
C SER A 97 -5.54 10.56 -1.67
N ALA A 98 -5.63 11.82 -2.08
CA ALA A 98 -4.51 12.47 -2.74
C ALA A 98 -3.32 12.60 -1.78
N GLY A 99 -2.13 12.17 -2.21
CA GLY A 99 -0.91 12.29 -1.42
C GLY A 99 -0.47 13.74 -1.27
N VAL A 100 0.05 14.11 -0.11
CA VAL A 100 0.49 15.48 0.22
C VAL A 100 2.01 15.51 0.43
N ASN A 101 2.57 14.54 1.15
CA ASN A 101 4.00 14.42 1.37
C ASN A 101 4.68 13.66 0.23
N ASN A 102 6.01 13.82 0.14
CA ASN A 102 6.82 13.13 -0.87
C ASN A 102 6.74 11.59 -0.80
N ASN A 103 6.40 11.05 0.37
CA ASN A 103 6.37 9.62 0.63
C ASN A 103 4.93 9.06 0.64
N ASP A 104 3.93 9.87 0.32
CA ASP A 104 2.55 9.42 0.23
C ASP A 104 2.31 8.73 -1.12
N ALA A 105 1.40 7.76 -1.12
CA ALA A 105 0.95 7.14 -2.36
C ALA A 105 0.15 8.14 -3.22
N VAL A 106 0.43 8.15 -4.52
CA VAL A 106 -0.27 9.00 -5.49
C VAL A 106 -1.53 8.28 -5.97
N ASN A 107 -2.67 8.98 -5.99
CA ASN A 107 -3.91 8.43 -6.53
C ASN A 107 -4.08 8.75 -8.03
N TYR A 108 -5.06 8.11 -8.67
CA TYR A 108 -5.29 8.27 -10.11
C TYR A 108 -5.72 9.70 -10.52
N ALA A 109 -6.34 10.47 -9.61
CA ALA A 109 -6.73 11.85 -9.91
C ALA A 109 -5.51 12.77 -10.04
N GLN A 110 -4.51 12.62 -9.17
CA GLN A 110 -3.26 13.36 -9.23
C GLN A 110 -2.47 13.05 -10.52
N LEU A 111 -2.42 11.78 -10.93
CA LEU A 111 -1.78 11.40 -12.20
C LEU A 111 -2.49 12.05 -13.40
N LYS A 112 -3.84 12.01 -13.44
CA LYS A 112 -4.60 12.67 -14.52
C LYS A 112 -4.34 14.17 -14.57
N GLN A 113 -4.29 14.83 -13.41
CA GLN A 113 -4.03 16.26 -13.30
C GLN A 113 -2.63 16.61 -13.85
N SER A 114 -1.59 15.87 -13.45
CA SER A 114 -0.22 16.07 -13.94
C SER A 114 -0.10 15.89 -15.46
N VAL A 115 -0.80 14.90 -16.03
CA VAL A 115 -0.85 14.71 -17.48
C VAL A 115 -1.57 15.86 -18.19
N GLN A 116 -2.63 16.41 -17.59
CA GLN A 116 -3.34 17.58 -18.15
C GLN A 116 -2.46 18.84 -18.14
N GLU A 117 -1.75 19.10 -17.05
CA GLU A 117 -0.81 20.22 -16.93
C GLU A 117 0.31 20.12 -17.98
N THR A 118 0.83 18.91 -18.21
CA THR A 118 1.84 18.66 -19.24
C THR A 118 1.30 18.96 -20.65
N LYS A 119 0.08 18.54 -20.96
CA LYS A 119 -0.56 18.86 -22.24
C LYS A 119 -0.70 20.36 -22.45
N GLN A 120 -1.15 21.09 -21.44
CA GLN A 120 -1.26 22.55 -21.52
C GLN A 120 0.09 23.22 -21.77
N TYR A 121 1.15 22.76 -21.10
CA TYR A 121 2.50 23.25 -21.35
C TYR A 121 2.96 22.98 -22.79
N THR A 122 2.70 21.78 -23.33
CA THR A 122 3.02 21.44 -24.72
C THR A 122 2.24 22.30 -25.71
N ASP A 123 0.94 22.48 -25.50
CA ASP A 123 0.08 23.28 -26.38
C ASP A 123 0.56 24.75 -26.39
N GLN A 124 0.88 25.31 -25.23
CA GLN A 124 1.45 26.65 -25.12
C GLN A 124 2.76 26.76 -25.92
N ARG A 125 3.65 25.76 -25.80
CA ARG A 125 4.93 25.78 -26.50
C ARG A 125 4.78 25.59 -28.01
N MET A 126 3.80 24.83 -28.47
CA MET A 126 3.47 24.71 -29.90
C MET A 126 2.96 26.04 -30.44
N VAL A 127 2.04 26.71 -29.75
CA VAL A 127 1.55 28.04 -30.15
C VAL A 127 2.70 29.05 -30.23
N GLU A 128 3.63 29.04 -29.27
CA GLU A 128 4.82 29.90 -29.35
C GLU A 128 5.71 29.58 -30.56
N MET A 129 5.85 28.30 -30.91
CA MET A 129 6.61 27.84 -32.06
C MET A 129 5.93 28.26 -33.37
N ASP A 130 4.62 28.06 -33.49
CA ASP A 130 3.81 28.47 -34.65
C ASP A 130 3.94 29.97 -34.89
N ASN A 131 3.89 30.76 -33.83
CA ASN A 131 4.09 32.20 -33.91
C ASN A 131 5.52 32.58 -34.37
N LYS A 132 6.55 31.87 -33.92
CA LYS A 132 7.94 32.09 -34.38
C LYS A 132 8.12 31.68 -35.83
N LEU A 133 7.51 30.59 -36.25
CA LEU A 133 7.57 30.10 -37.62
C LEU A 133 6.87 31.08 -38.57
N SER A 134 5.65 31.52 -38.24
CA SER A 134 4.91 32.52 -39.02
C SER A 134 5.69 33.84 -39.18
N LYS A 135 6.35 34.32 -38.11
CA LYS A 135 7.25 35.48 -38.19
C LYS A 135 8.45 35.24 -39.10
N THR A 136 8.99 34.03 -39.12
CA THR A 136 10.12 33.66 -39.97
C THR A 136 9.70 33.59 -41.43
N GLU A 137 8.55 32.97 -41.72
CA GLU A 137 7.95 32.90 -43.05
C GLU A 137 7.68 34.30 -43.61
N SER A 138 7.07 35.19 -42.82
CA SER A 138 6.82 36.59 -43.24
C SER A 138 8.10 37.34 -43.62
N LYS A 139 9.18 37.19 -42.82
CA LYS A 139 10.49 37.78 -43.13
C LYS A 139 11.10 37.19 -44.40
N LEU A 140 10.98 35.88 -44.60
CA LEU A 140 11.44 35.22 -45.81
C LEU A 140 10.70 35.74 -47.04
N SER A 141 9.36 35.81 -46.98
CA SER A 141 8.54 36.34 -48.08
C SER A 141 8.91 37.79 -48.41
N GLY A 142 9.10 38.65 -47.41
CA GLY A 142 9.56 40.03 -47.62
C GLY A 142 10.96 40.11 -48.24
N GLY A 143 11.87 39.21 -47.83
CA GLY A 143 13.22 39.10 -48.40
C GLY A 143 13.21 38.63 -49.87
N ILE A 144 12.42 37.60 -50.19
CA ILE A 144 12.25 37.09 -51.56
C ILE A 144 11.65 38.19 -52.45
N ALA A 145 10.61 38.89 -51.98
CA ALA A 145 10.01 40.00 -52.71
C ALA A 145 11.02 41.13 -52.99
N SER A 146 11.88 41.44 -52.02
CA SER A 146 12.95 42.44 -52.17
C SER A 146 14.01 41.98 -53.19
N ALA A 147 14.41 40.71 -53.18
CA ALA A 147 15.33 40.15 -54.16
C ALA A 147 14.74 40.15 -55.58
N MET A 148 13.45 39.82 -55.73
CA MET A 148 12.72 39.90 -56.99
C MET A 148 12.57 41.34 -57.49
N ALA A 149 12.36 42.29 -56.60
CA ALA A 149 12.33 43.71 -56.95
C ALA A 149 13.69 44.21 -57.44
N MET A 150 14.80 43.69 -56.91
CA MET A 150 16.15 44.06 -57.33
C MET A 150 16.58 43.44 -58.68
N THR A 151 16.09 42.26 -59.04
CA THR A 151 16.37 41.65 -60.36
C THR A 151 15.57 42.28 -61.50
N GLY A 152 14.44 42.94 -61.19
CA GLY A 152 13.62 43.69 -62.14
C GLY A 152 14.07 45.15 -62.35
N LEU A 153 15.12 45.62 -61.67
CA LEU A 153 15.69 46.94 -61.95
C LEU A 153 16.40 46.92 -63.31
N PRO A 154 16.08 47.83 -64.25
CA PRO A 154 16.75 47.89 -65.53
C PRO A 154 18.26 48.10 -65.30
N GLN A 155 19.11 47.26 -65.90
CA GLN A 155 20.54 47.52 -65.90
C GLN A 155 20.77 48.89 -66.53
N ALA A 156 21.37 49.80 -65.77
CA ALA A 156 21.80 51.08 -66.30
C ALA A 156 22.83 50.80 -67.40
N TYR A 157 22.41 50.90 -68.65
CA TYR A 157 23.28 50.89 -69.82
C TYR A 157 24.18 52.13 -69.74
N THR A 158 25.47 51.90 -69.51
CA THR A 158 26.57 52.82 -69.82
C THR A 158 27.52 52.13 -70.78
#